data_AF-A0A165EMJ1-F1
#
_entry.id   AF-A0A165EMJ1-F1
#
_cell.length_a   1.000
_cell.length_b   1.000
_cell.length_c   1.000
_cell.angle_alpha   90.00
_cell.angle_beta   90.00
_cell.angle_gamma   90.00
#
_symmetry.space_group_name_H-M   'P 1'
#
loop_
_entity.id
_entity.type
_entity.pdbx_description
1 polymer ?
#
loop_
_entity_poly.entity_id
_entity_poly.type
_entity_poly.pdbx_seq_one_letter_code
_entity_poly.pdbx_strand_id
1 'polypeptide(L)'
;MSLDQNLFTLNITPSTEDPNVIDLVDPAGTIHYRRHRVPDSTTYIVNVYDPTTDSLLVTATAPLATSKHKTLQLHNPSVVVELKYTGTLTFKWGFKWEDHEFEWRREECYILRKPDPAVLVAVTKEPAGRLKTSTVQILDYNLNRFDIDDRKGLEIIILTALLTFQDVNDAYHAPRAEDAAMSTSVPPATSSTLTSLRTLGFGTGRPSQDAVPTLPPKPPPRVGIERIAEMHMLRTLQGEGEANELEVTEEGSVEEYAQFAQQLLSDEAMLFVTVRSASPAEVPKVLRVVEETKRLRYKSGLDDEELHQYVSYDADKKSKGPRRINLNDPRPKDKQSAYAPPSSLLVHLSKIDMPELQPKAEVKDPGPELGWITGGGPSSYVDNDPALLTDYEMGVLRERTKGKSNERNRAEEKVRKQMERDQKLAEAEQRKADKEYKNQNPFSHPEANRLTKPSVRNSKYHVPH
;
A
#
# COMPACT_ATOMS: atom_id res chain seq x y z
N MET A 1 31.07 1.95 -6.89
CA MET A 1 30.70 3.04 -5.97
C MET A 1 30.43 2.38 -4.63
N SER A 2 31.18 2.73 -3.58
CA SER A 2 30.98 2.14 -2.25
C SER A 2 29.68 2.66 -1.67
N LEU A 3 28.70 1.79 -1.44
CA LEU A 3 27.54 2.14 -0.62
C LEU A 3 28.05 2.51 0.78
N ASP A 4 27.46 3.56 1.36
CA ASP A 4 27.79 4.08 2.68
C ASP A 4 27.95 2.96 3.72
N GLN A 5 29.01 3.05 4.52
CA GLN A 5 29.36 2.10 5.58
C GLN A 5 28.30 2.04 6.71
N ASN A 6 27.29 2.91 6.67
CA ASN A 6 26.19 3.06 7.63
C ASN A 6 24.85 2.48 7.12
N LEU A 7 24.89 1.62 6.10
CA LEU A 7 23.70 1.00 5.51
C LEU A 7 23.66 -0.49 5.88
N PHE A 8 22.69 -0.87 6.70
CA PHE A 8 22.44 -2.28 6.97
C PHE A 8 21.57 -2.86 5.84
N THR A 9 22.17 -3.71 5.00
CA THR A 9 21.50 -4.29 3.83
C THR A 9 21.32 -5.79 4.03
N LEU A 10 20.11 -6.30 3.76
CA LEU A 10 19.79 -7.72 3.80
C LEU A 10 19.15 -8.16 2.48
N ASN A 11 19.57 -9.31 1.99
CA ASN A 11 19.02 -10.03 0.85
C ASN A 11 17.98 -11.04 1.35
N ILE A 12 16.83 -11.07 0.69
CA ILE A 12 15.72 -11.95 1.04
C ILE A 12 15.84 -13.22 0.19
N THR A 13 16.22 -14.32 0.82
CA THR A 13 16.56 -15.57 0.14
C THR A 13 15.62 -16.69 0.59
N PRO A 14 14.70 -17.15 -0.27
CA PRO A 14 13.88 -18.33 0.01
C PRO A 14 14.78 -19.56 0.18
N SER A 15 14.44 -20.43 1.14
CA SER A 15 15.13 -21.72 1.28
C SER A 15 14.86 -22.61 0.07
N THR A 16 15.90 -23.34 -0.36
CA THR A 16 15.77 -24.35 -1.42
C THR A 16 15.10 -25.64 -0.93
N GLU A 17 15.07 -25.85 0.39
CA GLU A 17 14.55 -27.07 1.02
C GLU A 17 13.09 -26.92 1.45
N ASP A 18 12.71 -25.75 1.98
CA ASP A 18 11.36 -25.47 2.47
C ASP A 18 10.85 -24.11 1.94
N PRO A 19 9.80 -24.08 1.09
CA PRO A 19 9.24 -22.83 0.57
C PRO A 19 8.61 -21.93 1.64
N ASN A 20 8.35 -22.44 2.84
CA ASN A 20 7.83 -21.64 3.96
C ASN A 20 8.94 -20.90 4.74
N VAL A 21 10.20 -21.20 4.44
CA VAL A 21 11.38 -20.61 5.10
C VAL A 21 12.02 -19.56 4.19
N ILE A 22 12.29 -18.40 4.76
CA ILE A 22 13.00 -17.30 4.11
C ILE A 22 14.11 -16.83 5.04
N ASP A 23 15.32 -16.74 4.51
CA ASP A 23 16.50 -16.25 5.22
C ASP A 23 16.82 -14.81 4.80
N LEU A 24 17.13 -13.97 5.79
CA LEU A 24 17.63 -12.61 5.58
C LEU A 24 19.15 -12.61 5.73
N VAL A 25 19.85 -12.43 4.61
CA VAL A 25 21.29 -12.66 4.49
C VAL A 25 22.00 -11.35 4.15
N ASP A 26 23.05 -11.01 4.88
CA ASP A 26 23.86 -9.83 4.55
C ASP A 26 24.71 -10.06 3.27
N PRO A 27 25.34 -9.00 2.72
CA PRO A 27 26.23 -9.15 1.56
C PRO A 27 27.47 -10.01 1.80
N ALA A 28 27.85 -10.27 3.06
CA ALA A 28 28.94 -11.16 3.41
C ALA A 28 28.51 -12.64 3.48
N GLY A 29 27.22 -12.93 3.32
CA GLY A 29 26.65 -14.28 3.36
C GLY A 29 26.22 -14.73 4.76
N THR A 30 26.21 -13.86 5.76
CA THR A 30 25.77 -14.19 7.11
C THR A 30 24.25 -14.08 7.21
N ILE A 31 23.60 -15.11 7.74
CA ILE A 31 22.16 -15.10 7.99
C ILE A 31 21.92 -14.37 9.31
N HIS A 32 21.15 -13.29 9.28
CA HIS A 32 20.80 -12.52 10.48
C HIS A 32 19.44 -12.92 11.04
N TYR A 33 18.51 -13.30 10.17
CA TYR A 33 17.16 -13.69 10.56
C TYR A 33 16.65 -14.83 9.69
N ARG A 34 15.86 -15.71 10.31
CA ARG A 34 15.13 -16.76 9.62
C ARG A 34 13.64 -16.59 9.87
N ARG A 35 12.89 -16.39 8.80
CA ARG A 35 11.43 -16.33 8.83
C ARG A 35 10.86 -17.68 8.44
N HIS A 36 9.90 -18.16 9.21
CA HIS A 36 9.18 -19.41 8.97
C HIS A 36 7.67 -19.16 9.02
N ARG A 37 6.98 -19.45 7.92
CA ARG A 37 5.52 -19.46 7.87
C ARG A 37 5.02 -20.78 8.41
N VAL A 38 4.10 -20.75 9.37
CA VAL A 38 3.52 -22.00 9.90
C VAL A 38 2.51 -22.53 8.89
N PRO A 39 2.74 -23.70 8.25
CA PRO A 39 1.78 -24.30 7.33
C PRO A 39 0.57 -24.83 8.09
N ASP A 40 -0.56 -25.01 7.38
CA ASP A 40 -1.77 -25.69 7.87
C ASP A 40 -2.42 -25.11 9.15
N SER A 41 -2.08 -23.88 9.50
CA SER A 41 -2.73 -23.15 10.58
C SER A 41 -4.06 -22.55 10.11
N THR A 42 -5.10 -22.64 10.95
CA THR A 42 -6.41 -21.97 10.72
C THR A 42 -6.28 -20.45 10.64
N THR A 43 -5.22 -19.89 11.20
CA THR A 43 -4.91 -18.46 11.17
C THR A 43 -3.57 -18.21 10.49
N TYR A 44 -3.36 -17.02 9.96
CA TYR A 44 -2.06 -16.66 9.41
C TYR A 44 -1.06 -16.46 10.55
N ILE A 45 0.02 -17.25 10.56
CA ILE A 45 1.09 -17.19 11.55
C ILE A 45 2.45 -17.22 10.85
N VAL A 46 3.31 -16.25 11.17
CA VAL A 46 4.71 -16.19 10.75
C VAL A 46 5.59 -15.97 11.96
N ASN A 47 6.64 -16.77 12.10
CA ASN A 47 7.63 -16.64 13.15
C ASN A 47 8.97 -16.17 12.55
N VAL A 48 9.69 -15.34 13.28
CA VAL A 48 11.05 -14.92 12.91
C VAL A 48 12.00 -15.29 14.05
N TYR A 49 13.12 -15.89 13.69
CA TYR A 49 14.12 -16.45 14.61
C TYR A 49 15.49 -15.82 14.37
N ASP A 50 16.29 -15.77 15.43
CA ASP A 50 17.75 -15.63 15.34
C ASP A 50 18.33 -17.01 14.94
N PRO A 51 18.97 -17.14 13.77
CA PRO A 51 19.51 -18.42 13.29
C PRO A 51 20.69 -18.93 14.11
N THR A 52 21.38 -18.07 14.87
CA THR A 52 22.55 -18.45 15.67
C THR A 52 22.14 -19.12 16.98
N THR A 53 21.08 -18.60 17.61
CA THR A 53 20.60 -19.08 18.91
C THR A 53 19.30 -19.88 18.83
N ASP A 54 18.68 -19.95 17.66
CA ASP A 54 17.33 -20.48 17.43
C ASP A 54 16.27 -19.83 18.34
N SER A 55 16.47 -18.54 18.67
CA SER A 55 15.58 -17.83 19.57
C SER A 55 14.43 -17.21 18.77
N LEU A 56 13.20 -17.43 19.22
CA LEU A 56 12.02 -16.79 18.64
C LEU A 56 12.04 -15.30 18.98
N LEU A 57 12.17 -14.46 17.96
CA LEU A 57 12.27 -13.01 18.10
C LEU A 57 10.89 -12.35 18.06
N VAL A 58 10.07 -12.72 17.07
CA VAL A 58 8.73 -12.15 16.87
C VAL A 58 7.80 -13.15 16.20
N THR A 59 6.52 -13.07 16.58
CA THR A 59 5.42 -13.81 15.95
C THR A 59 4.42 -12.82 15.36
N ALA A 60 4.18 -12.93 14.06
CA ALA A 60 3.14 -12.19 13.36
C ALA A 60 1.87 -13.05 13.23
N THR A 61 0.73 -12.53 13.65
CA THR A 61 -0.57 -13.20 13.58
C THR A 61 -1.64 -12.35 12.90
N ALA A 62 -2.52 -13.00 12.14
CA ALA A 62 -3.72 -12.40 11.58
C ALA A 62 -4.75 -13.50 11.22
N PRO A 63 -6.03 -13.14 10.99
CA PRO A 63 -6.99 -14.10 10.45
C PRO A 63 -6.54 -14.71 9.11
N LEU A 64 -6.05 -13.87 8.20
CA LEU A 64 -5.56 -14.25 6.87
C LEU A 64 -4.28 -13.48 6.51
N ALA A 65 -3.52 -14.01 5.55
CA ALA A 65 -2.38 -13.30 4.98
C ALA A 65 -2.79 -11.93 4.40
N THR A 66 -3.99 -11.81 3.83
CA THR A 66 -4.52 -10.57 3.23
C THR A 66 -5.24 -9.65 4.23
N SER A 67 -5.29 -9.99 5.53
CA SER A 67 -5.97 -9.16 6.53
C SER A 67 -5.32 -7.78 6.65
N LYS A 68 -6.14 -6.71 6.58
CA LYS A 68 -5.76 -5.28 6.74
C LYS A 68 -5.24 -4.91 8.13
N HIS A 69 -5.23 -5.87 9.05
CA HIS A 69 -4.71 -5.71 10.40
C HIS A 69 -3.93 -6.96 10.77
N LYS A 70 -2.74 -6.78 11.33
CA LYS A 70 -1.85 -7.84 11.78
C LYS A 70 -1.29 -7.47 13.15
N THR A 71 -1.06 -8.47 13.99
CA THR A 71 -0.44 -8.30 15.31
C THR A 71 0.96 -8.88 15.29
N LEU A 72 1.97 -8.09 15.67
CA LEU A 72 3.36 -8.52 15.81
C LEU A 72 3.68 -8.59 17.31
N GLN A 73 4.02 -9.77 17.82
CA GLN A 73 4.40 -9.96 19.21
C GLN A 73 5.89 -10.29 19.28
N LEU A 74 6.71 -9.37 19.80
CA LEU A 74 8.09 -9.65 20.16
C LEU A 74 8.14 -10.49 21.45
N HIS A 75 9.24 -11.23 21.62
CA HIS A 75 9.43 -12.12 22.77
C HIS A 75 10.64 -11.77 23.64
N ASN A 76 11.51 -10.84 23.24
CA ASN A 76 12.65 -10.40 24.05
C ASN A 76 13.08 -8.95 23.73
N PRO A 77 12.53 -7.93 24.43
CA PRO A 77 11.46 -8.01 25.43
C PRO A 77 10.09 -8.30 24.81
N SER A 78 9.11 -8.73 25.62
CA SER A 78 7.78 -9.00 25.09
C SER A 78 6.97 -7.72 24.89
N VAL A 79 6.71 -7.38 23.62
CA VAL A 79 5.99 -6.18 23.19
C VAL A 79 5.04 -6.55 22.07
N VAL A 80 3.83 -6.01 22.09
CA VAL A 80 2.82 -6.22 21.03
C VAL A 80 2.66 -4.95 20.22
N VAL A 81 2.83 -5.08 18.91
CA VAL A 81 2.74 -4.00 17.93
C VAL A 81 1.62 -4.31 16.95
N GLU A 82 0.76 -3.33 16.72
CA GLU A 82 -0.31 -3.43 15.74
C GLU A 82 0.12 -2.83 14.41
N LEU A 83 0.02 -3.63 13.35
CA LEU A 83 0.24 -3.21 11.98
C LEU A 83 -1.12 -3.01 11.30
N LYS A 84 -1.40 -1.79 10.84
CA LYS A 84 -2.70 -1.40 10.28
C LYS A 84 -2.54 -0.87 8.87
N TYR A 85 -3.36 -1.37 7.95
CA TYR A 85 -3.48 -0.78 6.63
C TYR A 85 -4.18 0.58 6.77
N THR A 86 -3.47 1.65 6.47
CA THR A 86 -3.94 3.04 6.53
C THR A 86 -4.25 3.61 5.15
N GLY A 87 -3.93 2.86 4.10
CA GLY A 87 -4.20 3.24 2.71
C GLY A 87 -5.68 3.18 2.35
N THR A 88 -6.08 4.01 1.41
CA THR A 88 -7.38 3.88 0.73
C THR A 88 -7.19 3.22 -0.64
N LEU A 89 -6.27 3.78 -1.44
CA LEU A 89 -5.93 3.35 -2.81
C LEU A 89 -4.43 3.10 -3.01
N THR A 90 -3.62 3.46 -2.01
CA THR A 90 -2.15 3.36 -2.05
C THR A 90 -1.70 2.36 -0.99
N PHE A 91 -0.63 1.61 -1.29
CA PHE A 91 -0.04 0.70 -0.32
C PHE A 91 0.49 1.51 0.87
N LYS A 92 -0.28 1.58 1.96
CA LYS A 92 0.10 2.26 3.19
C LYS A 92 -0.21 1.43 4.41
N TRP A 93 0.82 1.18 5.20
CA TRP A 93 0.72 0.44 6.46
C TRP A 93 1.38 1.22 7.58
N GLY A 94 0.61 1.53 8.62
CA GLY A 94 1.08 2.23 9.81
C GLY A 94 1.32 1.28 10.97
N PHE A 95 2.34 1.57 11.77
CA PHE A 95 2.54 0.98 13.09
C PHE A 95 3.13 2.02 14.04
N LYS A 96 3.08 1.75 15.34
CA LYS A 96 3.72 2.57 16.38
C LYS A 96 4.81 1.77 17.07
N TRP A 97 5.94 2.41 17.32
CA TRP A 97 7.02 1.85 18.12
C TRP A 97 7.50 2.93 19.06
N GLU A 98 7.46 2.64 20.36
CA GLU A 98 7.72 3.64 21.41
C GLU A 98 6.88 4.91 21.17
N ASP A 99 7.50 6.10 21.22
CA ASP A 99 6.82 7.39 21.01
C ASP A 99 6.76 7.81 19.52
N HIS A 100 7.09 6.90 18.60
CA HIS A 100 7.22 7.19 17.17
C HIS A 100 6.17 6.47 16.33
N GLU A 101 5.63 7.19 15.34
CA GLU A 101 4.73 6.63 14.32
C GLU A 101 5.51 6.31 13.05
N PHE A 102 5.31 5.11 12.51
CA PHE A 102 5.95 4.66 11.28
C PHE A 102 4.91 4.35 10.21
N GLU A 103 5.26 4.58 8.95
CA GLU A 103 4.42 4.30 7.80
C GLU A 103 5.24 3.70 6.65
N TRP A 104 4.85 2.50 6.24
CA TRP A 104 5.27 1.92 4.97
C TRP A 104 4.46 2.52 3.83
N ARG A 105 5.15 2.92 2.77
CA ARG A 105 4.63 3.39 1.49
C ARG A 105 5.30 2.57 0.39
N ARG A 106 4.60 1.54 -0.09
CA ARG A 106 5.13 0.54 -1.02
C ARG A 106 6.53 0.04 -0.60
N GLU A 107 7.59 0.50 -1.27
CA GLU A 107 8.98 0.07 -1.08
C GLU A 107 9.75 0.87 0.00
N GLU A 108 9.11 1.84 0.64
CA GLU A 108 9.75 2.80 1.53
C GLU A 108 9.08 2.81 2.92
N CYS A 109 9.88 2.82 3.99
CA CYS A 109 9.40 2.98 5.35
C CYS A 109 9.81 4.35 5.89
N TYR A 110 8.85 5.07 6.46
CA TYR A 110 9.03 6.42 6.98
C TYR A 110 8.74 6.47 8.48
N ILE A 111 9.49 7.30 9.20
CA ILE A 111 9.09 7.82 10.51
C ILE A 111 8.32 9.13 10.33
N LEU A 112 7.11 9.20 10.87
CA LEU A 112 6.20 10.35 10.76
C LEU A 112 6.42 11.29 11.94
N ARG A 113 6.61 12.59 11.67
CA ARG A 113 6.95 13.59 12.70
C ARG A 113 6.21 14.89 12.46
N LYS A 114 4.96 15.06 12.90
CA LYS A 114 4.26 16.35 12.69
C LYS A 114 4.78 17.40 13.67
N PRO A 115 5.07 18.65 13.25
CA PRO A 115 4.82 19.23 11.93
C PRO A 115 5.94 19.03 10.89
N ASP A 116 7.07 18.46 11.29
CA ASP A 116 8.23 18.19 10.45
C ASP A 116 7.93 17.20 9.29
N PRO A 117 8.76 17.19 8.24
CA PRO A 117 8.65 16.18 7.20
C PRO A 117 8.99 14.77 7.72
N ALA A 118 8.32 13.79 7.15
CA ALA A 118 8.60 12.37 7.37
C ALA A 118 10.03 12.04 6.90
N VAL A 119 10.70 11.13 7.61
CA VAL A 119 12.09 10.74 7.30
C VAL A 119 12.12 9.29 6.88
N LEU A 120 12.78 9.00 5.76
CA LEU A 120 12.94 7.64 5.24
C LEU A 120 13.90 6.86 6.15
N VAL A 121 13.48 5.68 6.62
CA VAL A 121 14.24 4.84 7.56
C VAL A 121 14.53 3.45 7.02
N ALA A 122 13.76 2.97 6.04
CA ALA A 122 14.09 1.76 5.30
C ALA A 122 13.63 1.89 3.84
N VAL A 123 14.35 1.23 2.94
CA VAL A 123 13.99 1.15 1.51
C VAL A 123 14.22 -0.27 1.03
N THR A 124 13.36 -0.72 0.14
CA THR A 124 13.46 -2.05 -0.46
C THR A 124 13.65 -1.94 -1.96
N LYS A 125 14.15 -3.01 -2.59
CA LYS A 125 14.20 -3.09 -4.05
C LYS A 125 13.46 -4.31 -4.57
N GLU A 126 12.55 -4.05 -5.49
CA GLU A 126 11.90 -5.06 -6.31
C GLU A 126 12.68 -5.23 -7.64
N PRO A 127 13.09 -6.45 -8.02
CA PRO A 127 13.68 -6.68 -9.32
C PRO A 127 12.64 -6.47 -10.43
N ALA A 128 13.07 -5.85 -11.53
CA ALA A 128 12.20 -5.57 -12.67
C ALA A 128 11.43 -6.83 -13.12
N GLY A 129 10.11 -6.73 -13.20
CA GLY A 129 9.22 -7.81 -13.63
C GLY A 129 8.80 -8.80 -12.53
N ARG A 130 9.11 -8.54 -11.24
CA ARG A 130 8.61 -9.33 -10.11
C ARG A 130 8.09 -8.43 -8.98
N LEU A 131 6.88 -8.71 -8.51
CA LEU A 131 6.26 -8.11 -7.30
C LEU A 131 6.83 -8.68 -5.98
N LYS A 132 8.08 -9.12 -6.00
CA LYS A 132 8.76 -9.74 -4.85
C LYS A 132 9.98 -8.93 -4.49
N THR A 133 9.98 -8.42 -3.28
CA THR A 133 11.13 -7.73 -2.71
C THR A 133 12.34 -8.66 -2.64
N SER A 134 13.48 -8.20 -3.15
CA SER A 134 14.73 -8.97 -3.17
C SER A 134 15.72 -8.53 -2.11
N THR A 135 15.72 -7.24 -1.79
CA THR A 135 16.66 -6.63 -0.85
C THR A 135 15.95 -5.58 -0.02
N VAL A 136 16.39 -5.42 1.23
CA VAL A 136 15.97 -4.37 2.16
C VAL A 136 17.20 -3.67 2.70
N GLN A 137 17.12 -2.35 2.81
CA GLN A 137 18.16 -1.50 3.35
C GLN A 137 17.57 -0.66 4.47
N ILE A 138 18.15 -0.78 5.67
CA ILE A 138 17.81 0.04 6.82
C ILE A 138 18.82 1.19 6.88
N LEU A 139 18.28 2.41 6.96
CA LEU A 139 19.02 3.65 6.91
C LEU A 139 19.36 4.10 8.33
N ASP A 140 20.30 3.39 8.97
CA ASP A 140 20.66 3.62 10.38
C ASP A 140 21.05 5.06 10.68
N TYR A 141 21.69 5.74 9.72
CA TYR A 141 22.05 7.15 9.86
C TYR A 141 20.85 8.08 10.08
N ASN A 142 19.67 7.71 9.59
CA ASN A 142 18.42 8.44 9.84
C ASN A 142 17.80 8.02 11.17
N LEU A 143 17.82 6.73 11.51
CA LEU A 143 17.34 6.24 12.80
C LEU A 143 18.12 6.81 13.98
N ASN A 144 19.44 7.00 13.83
CA ASN A 144 20.33 7.57 14.85
C ASN A 144 19.99 9.01 15.26
N ARG A 145 19.08 9.69 14.54
CA ARG A 145 18.64 11.06 14.83
C ARG A 145 17.44 11.12 15.77
N PHE A 146 16.90 9.95 16.14
CA PHE A 146 15.70 9.82 16.96
C PHE A 146 16.04 9.07 18.25
N ASP A 147 15.32 9.44 19.31
CA ASP A 147 15.44 8.83 20.63
C ASP A 147 14.66 7.51 20.64
N ILE A 148 15.24 6.50 19.97
CA ILE A 148 14.71 5.14 19.92
C ILE A 148 15.58 4.27 20.82
N ASP A 149 14.98 3.76 21.90
CA ASP A 149 15.67 3.02 22.93
C ASP A 149 15.97 1.58 22.45
N ASP A 150 14.95 0.87 21.97
CA ASP A 150 15.07 -0.49 21.44
C ASP A 150 15.10 -0.51 19.92
N ARG A 151 16.28 -0.16 19.38
CA ARG A 151 16.54 -0.18 17.94
C ARG A 151 16.47 -1.57 17.34
N LYS A 152 16.82 -2.60 18.12
CA LYS A 152 16.81 -3.98 17.62
C LYS A 152 15.39 -4.49 17.49
N GLY A 153 14.53 -4.19 18.45
CA GLY A 153 13.09 -4.44 18.36
C GLY A 153 12.47 -3.73 17.15
N LEU A 154 12.82 -2.47 16.91
CA LEU A 154 12.37 -1.74 15.71
C LEU A 154 12.83 -2.39 14.41
N GLU A 155 14.10 -2.79 14.32
CA GLU A 155 14.66 -3.50 13.16
C GLU A 155 13.84 -4.77 12.86
N ILE A 156 13.59 -5.58 13.88
CA ILE A 156 12.80 -6.81 13.79
C ILE A 156 11.36 -6.51 13.31
N ILE A 157 10.73 -5.45 13.82
CA ILE A 157 9.38 -5.03 13.41
C ILE A 157 9.36 -4.60 11.94
N ILE A 158 10.30 -3.76 11.50
CA ILE A 158 10.41 -3.28 10.11
C ILE A 158 10.54 -4.47 9.15
N LEU A 159 11.46 -5.39 9.46
CA LEU A 159 11.72 -6.57 8.64
C LEU A 159 10.52 -7.53 8.62
N THR A 160 9.89 -7.75 9.77
CA THR A 160 8.74 -8.66 9.87
C THR A 160 7.52 -8.10 9.14
N ALA A 161 7.26 -6.80 9.27
CA ALA A 161 6.20 -6.12 8.52
C ALA A 161 6.40 -6.33 7.01
N LEU A 162 7.62 -6.04 6.50
CA LEU A 162 7.97 -6.25 5.10
C LEU A 162 7.72 -7.69 4.63
N LEU A 163 8.16 -8.69 5.40
CA LEU A 163 7.96 -10.10 5.06
C LEU A 163 6.47 -10.48 5.03
N THR A 164 5.66 -9.92 5.94
CA THR A 164 4.21 -10.14 5.89
C THR A 164 3.53 -9.50 4.69
N PHE A 165 4.10 -8.43 4.13
CA PHE A 165 3.60 -7.80 2.91
C PHE A 165 3.87 -8.65 1.68
N GLN A 166 5.02 -9.35 1.65
CA GLN A 166 5.28 -10.33 0.59
C GLN A 166 4.25 -11.46 0.61
N ASP A 167 3.84 -11.93 1.80
CA ASP A 167 2.77 -12.93 1.91
C ASP A 167 1.41 -12.39 1.44
N VAL A 168 1.13 -11.10 1.66
CA VAL A 168 -0.08 -10.44 1.13
C VAL A 168 -0.04 -10.47 -0.39
N ASN A 169 1.07 -10.03 -1.00
CA ASN A 169 1.26 -10.04 -2.45
C ASN A 169 1.18 -11.48 -3.00
N ASP A 170 1.87 -12.43 -2.40
CA ASP A 170 1.84 -13.83 -2.79
C ASP A 170 0.43 -14.42 -2.69
N ALA A 171 -0.35 -14.04 -1.67
CA ALA A 171 -1.74 -14.49 -1.54
C ALA A 171 -2.66 -13.90 -2.64
N TYR A 172 -2.39 -12.69 -3.11
CA TYR A 172 -3.11 -12.10 -4.24
C TYR A 172 -2.64 -12.60 -5.61
N HIS A 173 -1.39 -13.05 -5.72
CA HIS A 173 -0.75 -13.44 -6.98
C HIS A 173 -0.39 -14.93 -7.07
N ALA A 174 -0.86 -15.76 -6.14
CA ALA A 174 -0.66 -17.20 -6.21
C ALA A 174 -1.34 -17.74 -7.48
N PRO A 175 -0.63 -18.46 -8.36
CA PRO A 175 -1.26 -19.08 -9.51
C PRO A 175 -2.35 -20.04 -9.02
N ARG A 176 -3.56 -19.86 -9.54
CA ARG A 176 -4.71 -20.69 -9.20
C ARG A 176 -4.37 -22.13 -9.56
N ALA A 177 -4.63 -23.09 -8.67
CA ALA A 177 -4.32 -24.51 -8.90
C ALA A 177 -5.00 -25.10 -10.15
N GLU A 178 -5.97 -24.38 -10.72
CA GLU A 178 -6.69 -24.70 -11.96
C GLU A 178 -5.79 -24.55 -13.21
N ASP A 179 -4.80 -23.64 -13.19
CA ASP A 179 -3.86 -23.44 -14.31
C ASP A 179 -2.68 -24.44 -14.30
N ALA A 180 -2.38 -25.02 -13.13
CA ALA A 180 -1.36 -26.05 -12.99
C ALA A 180 -1.82 -27.42 -13.52
N ALA A 181 -3.13 -27.63 -13.68
CA ALA A 181 -3.69 -28.88 -14.18
C ALA A 181 -3.74 -28.97 -15.73
N MET A 182 -3.55 -27.85 -16.45
CA MET A 182 -3.54 -27.83 -17.93
C MET A 182 -2.14 -27.84 -18.56
N SER A 183 -1.08 -27.90 -17.75
CA SER A 183 0.32 -27.90 -18.22
C SER A 183 1.05 -29.24 -17.96
N THR A 184 0.33 -30.36 -18.01
CA THR A 184 0.92 -31.72 -18.12
C THR A 184 0.60 -32.35 -19.47
N SER A 185 1.43 -32.09 -20.48
CA SER A 185 1.69 -33.05 -21.59
C SER A 185 2.82 -32.61 -22.52
N VAL A 186 4.05 -32.48 -22.03
CA VAL A 186 5.24 -32.70 -22.89
C VAL A 186 6.30 -33.44 -22.08
N PRO A 187 6.72 -34.66 -22.47
CA PRO A 187 7.71 -35.42 -21.72
C PRO A 187 9.13 -34.84 -21.93
N PRO A 188 10.01 -34.88 -20.91
CA PRO A 188 11.40 -34.49 -21.07
C PRO A 188 12.16 -35.61 -21.78
N ALA A 189 12.74 -35.30 -22.94
CA ALA A 189 13.68 -36.19 -23.60
C ALA A 189 14.97 -36.28 -22.79
N THR A 190 15.25 -37.48 -22.31
CA THR A 190 16.50 -37.94 -21.74
C THR A 190 17.56 -38.12 -22.84
N SER A 191 18.79 -37.66 -22.62
CA SER A 191 20.01 -38.36 -23.08
C SER A 191 21.29 -37.75 -22.46
N SER A 192 21.74 -38.43 -21.42
CA SER A 192 23.12 -38.86 -21.13
C SER A 192 24.27 -38.39 -22.05
N THR A 193 25.30 -37.85 -21.40
CA THR A 193 26.76 -38.15 -21.53
C THR A 193 27.27 -38.81 -22.80
N LEU A 194 28.38 -38.31 -23.37
CA LEU A 194 29.59 -39.10 -23.57
C LEU A 194 30.83 -38.23 -23.92
N THR A 195 31.94 -38.72 -23.40
CA THR A 195 33.30 -38.18 -23.39
C THR A 195 34.09 -38.59 -24.64
N SER A 196 34.94 -37.69 -25.14
CA SER A 196 36.18 -37.91 -25.93
C SER A 196 36.15 -38.74 -27.22
N LEU A 197 36.71 -38.19 -28.31
CA LEU A 197 38.01 -38.66 -28.83
C LEU A 197 38.66 -37.63 -29.78
N ARG A 198 39.97 -37.44 -29.58
CA ARG A 198 40.93 -36.72 -30.42
C ARG A 198 41.06 -37.38 -31.80
N THR A 199 41.51 -36.65 -32.84
CA THR A 199 42.81 -36.87 -33.54
C THR A 199 42.99 -35.98 -34.79
N LEU A 200 44.03 -35.13 -34.71
CA LEU A 200 44.98 -34.61 -35.70
C LEU A 200 44.54 -33.96 -37.05
N GLY A 201 45.00 -32.71 -37.22
CA GLY A 201 45.23 -32.08 -38.53
C GLY A 201 46.01 -30.76 -38.34
N PHE A 202 47.26 -30.74 -38.80
CA PHE A 202 48.26 -29.67 -38.66
C PHE A 202 47.88 -28.32 -39.31
N GLY A 203 48.39 -27.22 -38.75
CA GLY A 203 48.40 -25.92 -39.44
C GLY A 203 48.90 -24.75 -38.59
N THR A 204 50.18 -24.44 -38.73
CA THR A 204 50.95 -23.33 -38.15
C THR A 204 50.38 -21.92 -38.39
N GLY A 205 50.46 -21.00 -37.41
CA GLY A 205 50.40 -19.56 -37.72
C GLY A 205 50.08 -18.58 -36.58
N ARG A 206 51.13 -18.13 -35.86
CA ARG A 206 51.40 -16.78 -35.28
C ARG A 206 50.38 -16.08 -34.33
N PRO A 207 50.83 -15.52 -33.19
CA PRO A 207 50.03 -14.65 -32.34
C PRO A 207 50.16 -13.19 -32.78
N SER A 208 49.03 -12.48 -32.93
CA SER A 208 49.04 -11.02 -32.97
C SER A 208 47.69 -10.42 -32.61
N GLN A 209 47.78 -9.56 -31.60
CA GLN A 209 47.05 -8.32 -31.37
C GLN A 209 45.68 -8.35 -30.70
N ASP A 210 45.68 -7.63 -29.58
CA ASP A 210 44.57 -7.01 -28.88
C ASP A 210 43.43 -6.57 -29.81
N ALA A 211 42.27 -7.21 -29.65
CA ALA A 211 41.00 -6.68 -30.12
C ALA A 211 40.05 -6.61 -28.94
N VAL A 212 39.74 -5.39 -28.52
CA VAL A 212 38.68 -5.05 -27.56
C VAL A 212 37.38 -5.72 -28.03
N PRO A 213 36.61 -6.42 -27.16
CA PRO A 213 35.36 -7.03 -27.56
C PRO A 213 34.39 -5.95 -28.05
N THR A 214 33.99 -6.01 -29.32
CA THR A 214 32.95 -5.13 -29.86
C THR A 214 31.63 -5.44 -29.16
N LEU A 215 31.10 -4.47 -28.42
CA LEU A 215 29.78 -4.55 -27.79
C LEU A 215 28.71 -4.87 -28.85
N PRO A 216 27.76 -5.76 -28.55
CA PRO A 216 26.70 -6.09 -29.49
C PRO A 216 25.89 -4.83 -29.85
N PRO A 217 25.42 -4.71 -31.11
CA PRO A 217 24.65 -3.57 -31.56
C PRO A 217 23.37 -3.42 -30.74
N LYS A 218 23.05 -2.18 -30.36
CA LYS A 218 21.86 -1.82 -29.58
C LYS A 218 20.61 -2.29 -30.36
N PRO A 219 19.64 -2.96 -29.72
CA PRO A 219 18.41 -3.37 -30.38
C PRO A 219 17.68 -2.15 -30.96
N PRO A 220 16.92 -2.33 -32.06
CA PRO A 220 16.18 -1.23 -32.67
C PRO A 220 15.22 -0.58 -31.66
N PRO A 221 14.98 0.74 -31.75
CA PRO A 221 14.07 1.43 -30.85
C PRO A 221 12.68 0.81 -30.93
N ARG A 222 12.11 0.52 -29.76
CA ARG A 222 10.77 -0.07 -29.63
C ARG A 222 9.73 0.92 -30.17
N VAL A 223 8.71 0.41 -30.86
CA VAL A 223 7.65 1.21 -31.49
C VAL A 223 6.27 0.81 -30.98
N GLY A 224 5.32 1.75 -31.02
CA GLY A 224 3.92 1.54 -30.63
C GLY A 224 3.71 1.21 -29.16
N ILE A 225 2.94 0.16 -28.86
CA ILE A 225 2.58 -0.22 -27.48
C ILE A 225 3.81 -0.54 -26.63
N GLU A 226 4.85 -1.14 -27.21
CA GLU A 226 6.11 -1.43 -26.49
C GLU A 226 6.84 -0.16 -26.06
N ARG A 227 6.70 0.92 -26.83
CA ARG A 227 7.25 2.24 -26.50
C ARG A 227 6.47 2.88 -25.37
N ILE A 228 5.14 2.78 -25.40
CA ILE A 228 4.26 3.26 -24.32
C ILE A 228 4.56 2.50 -23.02
N ALA A 229 4.70 1.17 -23.09
CA ALA A 229 5.07 0.34 -21.95
C ALA A 229 6.47 0.70 -21.40
N GLU A 230 7.44 0.99 -22.27
CA GLU A 230 8.78 1.46 -21.86
C GLU A 230 8.70 2.82 -21.16
N MET A 231 7.96 3.78 -21.70
CA MET A 231 7.76 5.10 -21.10
C MET A 231 7.09 5.00 -19.73
N HIS A 232 6.03 4.17 -19.62
CA HIS A 232 5.37 3.84 -18.37
C HIS A 232 6.33 3.23 -17.35
N MET A 233 7.16 2.27 -17.78
CA MET A 233 8.14 1.61 -16.94
C MET A 233 9.25 2.57 -16.47
N LEU A 234 9.77 3.42 -17.35
CA LEU A 234 10.80 4.41 -17.02
C LEU A 234 10.29 5.42 -15.99
N ARG A 235 9.05 5.88 -16.14
CA ARG A 235 8.43 6.81 -15.21
C ARG A 235 8.18 6.19 -13.84
N THR A 236 7.73 4.94 -13.82
CA THR A 236 7.58 4.16 -12.59
C THR A 236 8.93 3.99 -11.90
N LEU A 237 10.00 3.72 -12.66
CA LEU A 237 11.36 3.55 -12.14
C LEU A 237 11.97 4.86 -11.62
N GLN A 238 11.56 6.00 -12.18
CA GLN A 238 11.96 7.34 -11.71
C GLN A 238 11.13 7.83 -10.51
N GLY A 239 10.08 7.10 -10.11
CA GLY A 239 9.20 7.48 -9.01
C GLY A 239 8.25 8.63 -9.33
N GLU A 240 8.07 8.97 -10.62
CA GLU A 240 7.23 10.09 -11.07
C GLU A 240 5.79 9.65 -11.43
N GLY A 241 5.51 8.34 -11.44
CA GLY A 241 4.20 7.78 -11.77
C GLY A 241 3.92 6.46 -11.05
N GLU A 242 2.62 6.15 -10.90
CA GLU A 242 2.15 4.92 -10.27
C GLU A 242 1.94 3.79 -11.30
N ALA A 243 2.01 2.53 -10.87
CA ALA A 243 1.90 1.37 -11.77
C ALA A 243 0.54 1.29 -12.49
N ASN A 244 -0.51 1.83 -11.86
CA ASN A 244 -1.88 1.92 -12.35
C ASN A 244 -2.17 3.23 -13.11
N GLU A 245 -1.14 4.03 -13.39
CA GLU A 245 -1.31 5.35 -13.97
C GLU A 245 -0.67 5.48 -15.35
N LEU A 246 -1.51 5.68 -16.36
CA LEU A 246 -1.12 5.90 -17.74
C LEU A 246 -1.06 7.40 -18.06
N GLU A 247 0.13 7.88 -18.39
CA GLU A 247 0.32 9.24 -18.89
C GLU A 247 0.26 9.27 -20.43
N VAL A 248 -0.66 10.06 -20.96
CA VAL A 248 -0.85 10.26 -22.39
C VAL A 248 0.02 11.41 -22.84
N THR A 249 1.00 11.08 -23.67
CA THR A 249 1.94 12.04 -24.30
C THR A 249 1.65 12.17 -25.79
N GLU A 250 2.38 13.05 -26.47
CA GLU A 250 2.33 13.17 -27.93
C GLU A 250 2.78 11.87 -28.63
N GLU A 251 3.70 11.10 -28.01
CA GLU A 251 4.21 9.83 -28.55
C GLU A 251 3.11 8.75 -28.52
N GLY A 252 2.82 8.09 -29.65
CA GLY A 252 1.87 6.96 -29.74
C GLY A 252 0.44 7.34 -30.16
N SER A 253 -0.28 6.40 -30.77
CA SER A 253 -1.65 6.61 -31.25
C SER A 253 -2.69 6.37 -30.15
N VAL A 254 -3.92 6.86 -30.36
CA VAL A 254 -5.04 6.66 -29.41
C VAL A 254 -5.29 5.17 -29.19
N GLU A 255 -5.23 4.38 -30.26
CA GLU A 255 -5.46 2.94 -30.24
C GLU A 255 -4.40 2.21 -29.42
N GLU A 256 -3.14 2.63 -29.49
CA GLU A 256 -2.03 2.02 -28.75
C GLU A 256 -2.16 2.30 -27.26
N TYR A 257 -2.46 3.54 -26.87
CA TYR A 257 -2.74 3.89 -25.47
C TYR A 257 -3.97 3.16 -24.93
N ALA A 258 -5.03 3.02 -25.74
CA ALA A 258 -6.26 2.33 -25.34
C ALA A 258 -6.02 0.82 -25.15
N GLN A 259 -5.23 0.19 -26.03
CA GLN A 259 -4.83 -1.21 -25.88
C GLN A 259 -3.97 -1.41 -24.63
N PHE A 260 -3.04 -0.50 -24.36
CA PHE A 260 -2.23 -0.58 -23.14
C PHE A 260 -3.07 -0.40 -21.86
N ALA A 261 -3.99 0.57 -21.85
CA ALA A 261 -4.93 0.77 -20.74
C ALA A 261 -5.86 -0.44 -20.55
N GLN A 262 -6.31 -1.06 -21.64
CA GLN A 262 -7.09 -2.29 -21.61
C GLN A 262 -6.27 -3.46 -21.05
N GLN A 263 -5.00 -3.60 -21.45
CA GLN A 263 -4.11 -4.62 -20.92
C GLN A 263 -3.89 -4.46 -19.41
N LEU A 264 -3.73 -3.22 -18.92
CA LEU A 264 -3.68 -2.93 -17.49
C LEU A 264 -4.99 -3.32 -16.79
N LEU A 265 -6.14 -3.00 -17.36
CA LEU A 265 -7.46 -3.35 -16.80
C LEU A 265 -7.82 -4.83 -16.94
N SER A 266 -7.21 -5.57 -17.86
CA SER A 266 -7.39 -7.02 -18.02
C SER A 266 -6.78 -7.80 -16.86
N ASP A 267 -5.80 -7.23 -16.16
CA ASP A 267 -5.30 -7.81 -14.91
C ASP A 267 -6.41 -7.78 -13.84
N GLU A 268 -6.75 -8.95 -13.27
CA GLU A 268 -7.76 -9.10 -12.23
C GLU A 268 -7.39 -8.29 -10.97
N ALA A 269 -6.10 -8.16 -10.65
CA ALA A 269 -5.61 -7.37 -9.53
C ALA A 269 -5.76 -5.86 -9.76
N MET A 270 -5.87 -5.43 -11.02
CA MET A 270 -6.06 -4.03 -11.37
C MET A 270 -7.55 -3.66 -11.29
N LEU A 271 -7.94 -3.07 -10.16
CA LEU A 271 -9.32 -2.62 -9.94
C LEU A 271 -9.63 -1.29 -10.63
N PHE A 272 -8.62 -0.47 -10.91
CA PHE A 272 -8.77 0.79 -11.62
C PHE A 272 -7.48 1.22 -12.32
N VAL A 273 -7.63 2.02 -13.38
CA VAL A 273 -6.52 2.68 -14.08
C VAL A 273 -6.80 4.18 -14.11
N THR A 274 -5.74 4.96 -13.93
CA THR A 274 -5.80 6.41 -14.01
C THR A 274 -5.16 6.86 -15.32
N VAL A 275 -5.90 7.57 -16.17
CA VAL A 275 -5.39 8.14 -17.43
C VAL A 275 -5.21 9.64 -17.23
N ARG A 276 -3.97 10.12 -17.36
CA ARG A 276 -3.58 11.52 -17.15
C ARG A 276 -3.01 12.14 -18.43
N SER A 277 -3.29 13.42 -18.66
CA SER A 277 -2.64 14.20 -19.73
C SER A 277 -1.24 14.66 -19.31
N ALA A 278 -0.21 14.43 -20.15
CA ALA A 278 1.13 14.98 -19.93
C ALA A 278 1.19 16.50 -20.15
N SER A 279 0.32 17.04 -21.01
CA SER A 279 0.24 18.46 -21.30
C SER A 279 -1.21 18.90 -21.59
N PRO A 280 -1.52 20.21 -21.51
CA PRO A 280 -2.85 20.72 -21.86
C PRO A 280 -3.28 20.38 -23.30
N ALA A 281 -2.31 20.22 -24.21
CA ALA A 281 -2.58 19.87 -25.62
C ALA A 281 -3.10 18.43 -25.76
N GLU A 282 -2.75 17.53 -24.85
CA GLU A 282 -3.13 16.12 -24.89
C GLU A 282 -4.47 15.82 -24.21
N VAL A 283 -5.13 16.82 -23.62
CA VAL A 283 -6.43 16.65 -22.95
C VAL A 283 -7.50 16.03 -23.87
N PRO A 284 -7.66 16.47 -25.14
CA PRO A 284 -8.61 15.81 -26.05
C PRO A 284 -8.21 14.38 -26.39
N LYS A 285 -6.91 14.07 -26.40
CA LYS A 285 -6.38 12.73 -26.67
C LYS A 285 -6.72 11.77 -25.52
N VAL A 286 -6.59 12.20 -24.27
CA VAL A 286 -6.98 11.42 -23.08
C VAL A 286 -8.43 10.96 -23.14
N LEU A 287 -9.36 11.86 -23.49
CA LEU A 287 -10.78 11.52 -23.61
C LEU A 287 -11.02 10.43 -24.66
N ARG A 288 -10.38 10.55 -25.84
CA ARG A 288 -10.47 9.55 -26.89
C ARG A 288 -9.88 8.20 -26.47
N VAL A 289 -8.75 8.21 -25.75
CA VAL A 289 -8.13 7.00 -25.21
C VAL A 289 -9.09 6.30 -24.24
N VAL A 290 -9.73 7.06 -23.35
CA VAL A 290 -10.70 6.52 -22.38
C VAL A 290 -11.91 5.90 -23.09
N GLU A 291 -12.48 6.59 -24.07
CA GLU A 291 -13.62 6.08 -24.85
C GLU A 291 -13.26 4.81 -25.62
N GLU A 292 -12.11 4.79 -26.30
CA GLU A 292 -11.64 3.61 -27.03
C GLU A 292 -11.30 2.45 -26.09
N THR A 293 -10.77 2.72 -24.88
CA THR A 293 -10.54 1.69 -23.86
C THR A 293 -11.86 1.03 -23.43
N LYS A 294 -12.90 1.84 -23.18
CA LYS A 294 -14.25 1.34 -22.88
C LYS A 294 -14.82 0.52 -24.04
N ARG A 295 -14.63 0.98 -25.28
CA ARG A 295 -15.07 0.28 -26.49
C ARG A 295 -14.37 -1.06 -26.67
N LEU A 296 -13.06 -1.13 -26.44
CA LEU A 296 -12.29 -2.38 -26.48
C LEU A 296 -12.82 -3.38 -25.46
N ARG A 297 -13.07 -2.93 -24.23
CA ARG A 297 -13.63 -3.80 -23.18
C ARG A 297 -15.03 -4.30 -23.51
N TYR A 298 -15.90 -3.43 -24.04
CA TYR A 298 -17.23 -3.83 -24.50
C TYR A 298 -17.15 -4.87 -25.63
N LYS A 299 -16.23 -4.68 -26.58
CA LYS A 299 -16.00 -5.63 -27.68
C LYS A 299 -15.49 -6.99 -27.21
N SER A 300 -14.80 -7.04 -26.06
CA SER A 300 -14.29 -8.28 -25.45
C SER A 300 -15.36 -9.12 -24.74
N GLY A 301 -16.63 -8.69 -24.70
CA GLY A 301 -17.73 -9.44 -24.07
C GLY A 301 -17.73 -9.37 -22.54
N LEU A 302 -17.18 -8.30 -21.98
CA LEU A 302 -17.21 -7.96 -20.55
C LEU A 302 -18.27 -6.87 -20.28
N ASP A 303 -19.41 -6.96 -20.96
CA ASP A 303 -20.49 -5.98 -20.97
C ASP A 303 -21.28 -5.93 -19.65
N ASP A 304 -21.28 -7.00 -18.86
CA ASP A 304 -21.87 -7.03 -17.52
C ASP A 304 -21.05 -6.27 -16.45
N GLU A 305 -19.80 -5.88 -16.77
CA GLU A 305 -18.88 -5.16 -15.89
C GLU A 305 -18.59 -3.74 -16.40
N GLU A 306 -19.62 -2.89 -16.37
CA GLU A 306 -19.49 -1.50 -16.81
C GLU A 306 -18.42 -0.74 -15.98
N LEU A 307 -17.49 -0.08 -16.67
CA LEU A 307 -16.45 0.72 -16.05
C LEU A 307 -17.01 2.02 -15.47
N HIS A 308 -16.88 2.19 -14.16
CA HIS A 308 -17.15 3.47 -13.51
C HIS A 308 -16.08 4.50 -13.93
N GLN A 309 -16.53 5.71 -14.26
CA GLN A 309 -15.66 6.79 -14.73
C GLN A 309 -15.75 7.99 -13.80
N TYR A 310 -14.61 8.44 -13.31
CA TYR A 310 -14.49 9.64 -12.48
C TYR A 310 -13.53 10.62 -13.13
N VAL A 311 -13.97 11.86 -13.33
CA VAL A 311 -13.20 12.90 -14.03
C VAL A 311 -12.79 13.97 -13.02
N SER A 312 -11.49 14.26 -12.97
CA SER A 312 -10.90 15.32 -12.17
C SER A 312 -10.15 16.30 -13.06
N TYR A 313 -10.36 17.59 -12.82
CA TYR A 313 -9.73 18.69 -13.54
C TYR A 313 -8.66 19.35 -12.65
N ASP A 314 -7.56 19.79 -13.25
CA ASP A 314 -6.50 20.57 -12.59
C ASP A 314 -5.81 19.88 -11.38
N ALA A 315 -5.46 18.60 -11.52
CA ALA A 315 -4.81 17.80 -10.46
C ALA A 315 -3.43 18.35 -10.02
N ASP A 316 -2.76 19.15 -10.86
CA ASP A 316 -1.44 19.72 -10.57
C ASP A 316 -1.48 21.03 -9.75
N LYS A 317 -2.66 21.50 -9.33
CA LYS A 317 -2.75 22.61 -8.37
C LYS A 317 -2.32 22.13 -6.98
N LYS A 318 -1.01 21.91 -6.80
CA LYS A 318 -0.36 21.99 -5.48
C LYS A 318 -0.90 23.26 -4.84
N SER A 319 -1.66 23.14 -3.74
CA SER A 319 -2.30 24.29 -3.12
C SER A 319 -1.22 25.32 -2.84
N LYS A 320 -1.24 26.42 -3.62
CA LYS A 320 -0.36 27.54 -3.33
C LYS A 320 -0.79 27.99 -1.94
N GLY A 321 0.17 28.03 -1.02
CA GLY A 321 -0.04 28.46 0.36
C GLY A 321 -0.78 29.81 0.44
N PRO A 322 -1.14 30.24 1.66
CA PRO A 322 -2.09 31.33 1.87
C PRO A 322 -1.82 32.51 0.93
N ARG A 323 -2.81 32.81 0.06
CA ARG A 323 -2.73 33.87 -0.94
C ARG A 323 -2.37 35.17 -0.23
N ARG A 324 -1.15 35.68 -0.43
CA ARG A 324 -0.81 37.07 -0.06
C ARG A 324 -1.67 37.98 -0.94
N ILE A 325 -2.68 38.59 -0.32
CA ILE A 325 -3.46 39.64 -0.95
C ILE A 325 -2.54 40.86 -1.05
N ASN A 326 -2.03 41.15 -2.25
CA ASN A 326 -1.35 42.41 -2.51
C ASN A 326 -2.42 43.51 -2.59
N LEU A 327 -2.48 44.36 -1.56
CA LEU A 327 -3.47 45.43 -1.43
C LEU A 327 -3.29 46.59 -2.45
N ASN A 328 -2.23 46.53 -3.27
CA ASN A 328 -1.91 47.52 -4.31
C ASN A 328 -2.20 47.03 -5.74
N ASP A 329 -2.77 45.83 -5.93
CA ASP A 329 -3.15 45.40 -7.28
C ASP A 329 -4.35 46.24 -7.77
N PRO A 330 -4.29 46.83 -8.96
CA PRO A 330 -5.44 47.51 -9.53
C PRO A 330 -6.58 46.50 -9.66
N ARG A 331 -7.74 46.84 -9.09
CA ARG A 331 -8.98 46.05 -9.13
C ARG A 331 -9.13 45.38 -10.50
N PRO A 332 -9.30 44.05 -10.59
CA PRO A 332 -9.44 43.38 -11.88
C PRO A 332 -10.72 43.90 -12.53
N LYS A 333 -10.55 44.77 -13.54
CA LYS A 333 -11.63 45.16 -14.44
C LYS A 333 -12.19 43.89 -15.04
N ASP A 334 -13.52 43.79 -15.03
CA ASP A 334 -14.34 42.74 -15.65
C ASP A 334 -13.79 42.30 -17.01
N LYS A 335 -12.93 41.28 -17.00
CA LYS A 335 -12.66 40.47 -18.17
C LYS A 335 -13.70 39.36 -18.11
N GLN A 336 -14.74 39.49 -18.92
CA GLN A 336 -15.57 38.35 -19.33
C GLN A 336 -14.64 37.16 -19.53
N SER A 337 -14.81 36.14 -18.68
CA SER A 337 -13.94 34.98 -18.62
C SER A 337 -14.08 34.20 -19.92
N ALA A 338 -13.21 34.51 -20.89
CA ALA A 338 -12.95 33.63 -22.00
C ALA A 338 -12.65 32.24 -21.41
N TYR A 339 -13.38 31.22 -21.87
CA TYR A 339 -13.22 29.85 -21.42
C TYR A 339 -11.75 29.46 -21.58
N ALA A 340 -11.06 29.27 -20.45
CA ALA A 340 -9.73 28.71 -20.44
C ALA A 340 -9.89 27.17 -20.40
N PRO A 341 -9.37 26.43 -21.39
CA PRO A 341 -9.42 24.98 -21.36
C PRO A 341 -8.67 24.47 -20.12
N PRO A 342 -9.09 23.32 -19.54
CA PRO A 342 -8.46 22.76 -18.36
C PRO A 342 -6.99 22.48 -18.63
N SER A 343 -6.15 22.77 -17.64
CA SER A 343 -4.69 22.69 -17.78
C SER A 343 -4.15 21.26 -17.69
N SER A 344 -4.88 20.38 -17.01
CA SER A 344 -4.60 18.95 -16.90
C SER A 344 -5.91 18.19 -16.71
N LEU A 345 -6.05 17.03 -17.34
CA LEU A 345 -7.19 16.14 -17.18
C LEU A 345 -6.71 14.82 -16.57
N LEU A 346 -7.45 14.33 -15.58
CA LEU A 346 -7.24 13.05 -14.95
C LEU A 346 -8.56 12.27 -14.93
N VAL A 347 -8.56 11.09 -15.53
CA VAL A 347 -9.74 10.22 -15.61
C VAL A 347 -9.43 8.89 -14.95
N HIS A 348 -10.21 8.53 -13.94
CA HIS A 348 -10.16 7.20 -13.33
C HIS A 348 -11.20 6.29 -13.97
N LEU A 349 -10.77 5.11 -14.40
CA LEU A 349 -11.63 4.02 -14.87
C LEU A 349 -11.53 2.87 -13.88
N SER A 350 -12.64 2.49 -13.23
CA SER A 350 -12.65 1.42 -12.24
C SER A 350 -13.70 0.34 -12.51
N LYS A 351 -13.38 -0.88 -12.05
CA LYS A 351 -14.28 -2.04 -12.03
C LYS A 351 -15.30 -1.99 -10.89
N ILE A 352 -15.02 -1.19 -9.85
CA ILE A 352 -15.85 -1.03 -8.65
C ILE A 352 -16.29 0.43 -8.49
N ASP A 353 -17.43 0.66 -7.86
CA ASP A 353 -17.89 2.02 -7.54
C ASP A 353 -16.98 2.66 -6.47
N MET A 354 -16.57 3.90 -6.74
CA MET A 354 -15.70 4.74 -5.92
C MET A 354 -16.44 6.02 -5.49
N PRO A 355 -17.30 5.96 -4.45
CA PRO A 355 -18.12 7.10 -4.03
C PRO A 355 -17.29 8.30 -3.55
N GLU A 356 -16.08 8.09 -3.03
CA GLU A 356 -15.16 9.17 -2.63
C GLU A 356 -14.69 10.09 -3.78
N LEU A 357 -14.71 9.60 -5.02
CA LEU A 357 -14.31 10.37 -6.21
C LEU A 357 -15.51 11.05 -6.90
N GLN A 358 -16.72 10.88 -6.37
CA GLN A 358 -17.88 11.61 -6.84
C GLN A 358 -17.74 13.10 -6.48
N PRO A 359 -18.17 14.01 -7.37
CA PRO A 359 -18.08 15.44 -7.12
C PRO A 359 -18.93 15.80 -5.88
N LYS A 360 -18.26 16.16 -4.79
CA LYS A 360 -18.92 16.70 -3.60
C LYS A 360 -19.44 18.08 -3.97
N ALA A 361 -20.75 18.31 -3.84
CA ALA A 361 -21.32 19.62 -4.00
C ALA A 361 -20.63 20.59 -3.01
N GLU A 362 -19.91 21.57 -3.52
CA GLU A 362 -19.34 22.62 -2.69
C GLU A 362 -20.49 23.32 -1.97
N VAL A 363 -20.54 23.18 -0.64
CA VAL A 363 -21.37 24.03 0.20
C VAL A 363 -20.74 25.42 0.10
N LYS A 364 -21.31 26.25 -0.77
CA LYS A 364 -20.91 27.63 -0.94
C LYS A 364 -21.12 28.33 0.40
N ASP A 365 -20.05 28.61 1.13
CA ASP A 365 -20.12 29.47 2.30
C ASP A 365 -20.81 30.77 1.87
N PRO A 366 -21.88 31.21 2.56
CA PRO A 366 -22.54 32.46 2.21
C PRO A 366 -21.49 33.57 2.30
N GLY A 367 -21.33 34.30 1.19
CA GLY A 367 -20.35 35.37 1.07
C GLY A 367 -20.50 36.47 2.12
N PRO A 368 -19.56 37.43 2.18
CA PRO A 368 -19.41 38.40 3.26
C PRO A 368 -20.49 39.51 3.29
N GLU A 369 -21.69 39.25 2.77
CA GLU A 369 -22.86 40.11 3.00
C GLU A 369 -23.40 40.01 4.44
N LEU A 370 -22.89 39.07 5.24
CA LEU A 370 -23.19 38.95 6.66
C LEU A 370 -21.93 39.23 7.48
N GLY A 371 -21.80 40.49 7.88
CA GLY A 371 -20.61 41.09 8.49
C GLY A 371 -20.14 40.45 9.79
N TRP A 372 -19.15 39.55 9.68
CA TRP A 372 -18.33 39.11 10.82
C TRP A 372 -17.02 39.92 10.86
N ILE A 373 -16.99 40.93 11.73
CA ILE A 373 -15.76 41.66 12.09
C ILE A 373 -15.07 40.88 13.21
N THR A 374 -13.83 40.45 12.99
CA THR A 374 -12.92 40.00 14.06
C THR A 374 -12.12 41.22 14.56
N GLY A 375 -12.15 41.44 15.87
CA GLY A 375 -11.68 42.68 16.51
C GLY A 375 -10.16 42.77 16.71
N GLY A 376 -9.67 44.02 16.79
CA GLY A 376 -8.33 44.34 17.29
C GLY A 376 -7.92 45.82 17.15
N GLY A 377 -8.28 46.65 18.14
CA GLY A 377 -7.50 47.84 18.58
C GLY A 377 -7.73 49.20 17.90
N PRO A 378 -7.50 50.33 18.61
CA PRO A 378 -8.32 51.55 18.49
C PRO A 378 -7.63 52.70 17.74
N SER A 379 -8.38 53.45 16.93
CA SER A 379 -8.08 54.86 16.68
C SER A 379 -9.29 55.60 16.09
N SER A 380 -9.66 56.67 16.78
CA SER A 380 -10.54 57.82 16.48
C SER A 380 -10.94 58.11 15.00
N TYR A 381 -12.24 58.28 14.72
CA TYR A 381 -12.89 59.59 14.40
C TYR A 381 -14.39 59.43 13.99
N VAL A 382 -15.28 59.98 14.82
CA VAL A 382 -16.47 60.85 14.58
C VAL A 382 -17.49 60.58 13.44
N ASP A 383 -18.74 60.37 13.89
CA ASP A 383 -20.11 60.75 13.41
C ASP A 383 -20.64 60.46 11.99
N ASN A 384 -21.73 59.67 11.88
CA ASN A 384 -23.12 60.18 12.00
C ASN A 384 -24.22 59.11 11.73
N ASP A 385 -25.12 58.98 12.70
CA ASP A 385 -26.58 58.73 12.66
C ASP A 385 -27.24 57.41 12.19
N PRO A 386 -28.42 57.06 12.76
CA PRO A 386 -28.80 55.71 13.12
C PRO A 386 -30.11 55.24 12.45
N ALA A 387 -30.28 53.91 12.31
CA ALA A 387 -31.58 53.33 12.08
C ALA A 387 -31.74 52.06 12.91
N LEU A 388 -32.64 52.19 13.88
CA LEU A 388 -33.22 51.23 14.81
C LEU A 388 -33.39 49.81 14.28
N LEU A 389 -32.88 48.84 15.04
CA LEU A 389 -33.45 47.49 15.13
C LEU A 389 -33.47 47.08 16.60
N THR A 390 -34.67 46.72 17.07
CA THR A 390 -35.03 46.59 18.47
C THR A 390 -34.60 45.24 19.08
N ASP A 391 -34.36 45.23 20.38
CA ASP A 391 -33.94 44.07 21.20
C ASP A 391 -34.87 42.83 21.12
N TYR A 392 -36.02 42.95 20.45
CA TYR A 392 -36.97 41.85 20.26
C TYR A 392 -36.53 40.85 19.17
N GLU A 393 -35.79 41.27 18.14
CA GLU A 393 -35.37 40.37 17.05
C GLU A 393 -34.12 39.54 17.39
N MET A 394 -33.26 40.04 18.28
CA MET A 394 -32.08 39.30 18.77
C MET A 394 -32.43 38.15 19.74
N GLY A 395 -33.59 38.22 20.41
CA GLY A 395 -34.09 37.13 21.26
C GLY A 395 -34.54 35.89 20.46
N VAL A 396 -35.24 36.10 19.35
CA VAL A 396 -35.86 35.03 18.56
C VAL A 396 -34.83 34.23 17.74
N LEU A 397 -33.73 34.87 17.30
CA LEU A 397 -32.66 34.18 16.57
C LEU A 397 -31.81 33.27 17.49
N ARG A 398 -31.67 33.65 18.77
CA ARG A 398 -30.87 32.93 19.77
C ARG A 398 -31.59 31.70 20.32
N GLU A 399 -32.92 31.70 20.35
CA GLU A 399 -33.72 30.50 20.67
C GLU A 399 -33.76 29.48 19.52
N ARG A 400 -33.88 29.94 18.26
CA ARG A 400 -33.92 29.06 17.08
C ARG A 400 -32.61 28.28 16.85
N THR A 401 -31.46 28.87 17.18
CA THR A 401 -30.14 28.25 17.02
C THR A 401 -29.85 27.24 18.13
N LYS A 402 -30.27 27.50 19.37
CA LYS A 402 -30.20 26.52 20.48
C LYS A 402 -31.13 25.32 20.28
N GLY A 403 -32.31 25.52 19.71
CA GLY A 403 -33.26 24.44 19.41
C GLY A 403 -32.71 23.42 18.41
N LYS A 404 -32.15 23.90 17.28
CA LYS A 404 -31.59 23.03 16.22
C LYS A 404 -30.38 22.22 16.66
N SER A 405 -29.51 22.79 17.50
CA SER A 405 -28.36 22.06 18.05
C SER A 405 -28.79 20.95 19.02
N ASN A 406 -29.83 21.18 19.82
CA ASN A 406 -30.30 20.21 20.79
C ASN A 406 -31.08 19.05 20.13
N GLU A 407 -31.77 19.34 19.03
CA GLU A 407 -32.48 18.34 18.24
C GLU A 407 -31.53 17.42 17.47
N ARG A 408 -30.43 17.96 16.92
CA ARG A 408 -29.37 17.17 16.27
C ARG A 408 -28.68 16.23 17.26
N ASN A 409 -28.33 16.72 18.45
CA ASN A 409 -27.72 15.89 19.50
C ASN A 409 -28.66 14.75 19.96
N ARG A 410 -29.97 15.01 20.05
CA ARG A 410 -30.96 13.98 20.37
C ARG A 410 -31.13 12.95 19.25
N ALA A 411 -31.02 13.35 17.98
CA ALA A 411 -31.07 12.43 16.85
C ALA A 411 -29.83 11.53 16.81
N GLU A 412 -28.64 12.09 17.02
CA GLU A 412 -27.38 11.35 17.07
C GLU A 412 -27.35 10.36 18.26
N GLU A 413 -27.88 10.74 19.43
CA GLU A 413 -27.99 9.83 20.58
C GLU A 413 -28.98 8.67 20.32
N LYS A 414 -30.09 8.93 19.60
CA LYS A 414 -31.04 7.88 19.22
C LYS A 414 -30.42 6.89 18.23
N VAL A 415 -29.67 7.37 17.24
CA VAL A 415 -28.96 6.52 16.28
C VAL A 415 -27.91 5.66 16.99
N ARG A 416 -27.16 6.24 17.93
CA ARG A 416 -26.17 5.50 18.72
C ARG A 416 -26.82 4.41 19.58
N LYS A 417 -27.94 4.72 20.25
CA LYS A 417 -28.69 3.72 21.04
C LYS A 417 -29.29 2.62 20.17
N GLN A 418 -29.74 2.94 18.96
CA GLN A 418 -30.25 1.95 18.01
C GLN A 418 -29.13 1.00 17.55
N MET A 419 -27.98 1.54 17.16
CA MET A 419 -26.82 0.74 16.75
C MET A 419 -26.31 -0.17 17.88
N GLU A 420 -26.27 0.32 19.12
CA GLU A 420 -25.90 -0.52 20.27
C GLU A 420 -26.92 -1.65 20.53
N ARG A 421 -28.22 -1.39 20.29
CA ARG A 421 -29.27 -2.38 20.45
C ARG A 421 -29.21 -3.45 19.37
N ASP A 422 -28.96 -3.05 18.13
CA ASP A 422 -28.80 -3.95 16.99
C ASP A 422 -27.54 -4.82 17.13
N GLN A 423 -26.45 -4.24 17.64
CA GLN A 423 -25.23 -4.98 17.97
C GLN A 423 -25.46 -6.03 19.06
N LYS A 424 -26.20 -5.69 20.14
CA LYS A 424 -26.55 -6.65 21.20
C LYS A 424 -27.48 -7.76 20.71
N LEU A 425 -28.38 -7.45 19.77
CA LEU A 425 -29.25 -8.46 19.16
C LEU A 425 -28.45 -9.42 18.29
N ALA A 426 -27.53 -8.91 17.46
CA ALA A 426 -26.63 -9.74 16.65
C ALA A 426 -25.74 -10.66 17.52
N GLU A 427 -25.18 -10.13 18.63
CA GLU A 427 -24.38 -10.95 19.55
C GLU A 427 -25.25 -12.03 20.25
N ALA A 428 -26.48 -11.70 20.63
CA ALA A 428 -27.40 -12.67 21.24
C ALA A 428 -27.83 -13.76 20.24
N GLU A 429 -28.02 -13.41 18.98
CA GLU A 429 -28.33 -14.35 17.90
C GLU A 429 -27.15 -15.28 17.60
N GLN A 430 -25.94 -14.72 17.54
CA GLN A 430 -24.72 -15.50 17.38
C GLN A 430 -24.51 -16.49 18.55
N ARG A 431 -24.72 -16.04 19.80
CA ARG A 431 -24.67 -16.93 20.98
C ARG A 431 -25.76 -18.01 20.97
N LYS A 432 -26.93 -17.76 20.36
CA LYS A 432 -27.96 -18.79 20.20
C LYS A 432 -27.55 -19.81 19.14
N ALA A 433 -27.02 -19.36 18.00
CA ALA A 433 -26.49 -20.22 16.95
C ALA A 433 -25.36 -21.13 17.48
N ASP A 434 -24.44 -20.59 18.28
CA ASP A 434 -23.35 -21.37 18.88
C ASP A 434 -23.87 -22.44 19.87
N LYS A 435 -24.90 -22.11 20.66
CA LYS A 435 -25.53 -23.07 21.57
C LYS A 435 -26.29 -24.16 20.82
N GLU A 436 -26.97 -23.81 19.73
CA GLU A 436 -27.71 -24.75 18.89
C GLU A 436 -26.75 -25.70 18.15
N TYR A 437 -25.64 -25.17 17.62
CA TYR A 437 -24.56 -25.96 17.03
C TYR A 437 -23.96 -26.94 18.05
N LYS A 438 -23.71 -26.49 19.28
CA LYS A 438 -23.16 -27.34 20.35
C LYS A 438 -24.14 -28.42 20.81
N ASN A 439 -25.45 -28.16 20.77
CA ASN A 439 -26.47 -29.16 21.10
C ASN A 439 -26.71 -30.18 19.98
N GLN A 440 -26.54 -29.80 18.72
CA GLN A 440 -26.68 -30.71 17.58
C GLN A 440 -25.47 -31.65 17.42
N ASN A 441 -24.32 -31.33 18.03
CA ASN A 441 -23.10 -32.12 17.87
C ASN A 441 -22.33 -32.38 19.19
N PRO A 442 -22.93 -33.10 20.17
CA PRO A 442 -22.37 -33.28 21.52
C PRO A 442 -21.08 -34.13 21.60
N PHE A 443 -20.60 -34.70 20.47
CA PHE A 443 -19.47 -35.63 20.44
C PHE A 443 -18.16 -35.06 19.86
N SER A 444 -18.06 -33.74 19.63
CA SER A 444 -16.83 -33.12 19.13
C SER A 444 -16.04 -32.42 20.24
N HIS A 445 -15.61 -33.17 21.24
CA HIS A 445 -14.51 -32.73 22.12
C HIS A 445 -13.28 -33.59 21.83
N PRO A 446 -12.14 -33.00 21.41
CA PRO A 446 -10.89 -33.75 21.36
C PRO A 446 -10.45 -34.09 22.78
N GLU A 447 -10.19 -35.37 23.03
CA GLU A 447 -9.65 -35.88 24.30
C GLU A 447 -8.37 -35.11 24.67
N ALA A 448 -8.39 -34.48 25.84
CA ALA A 448 -7.21 -33.90 26.44
C ALA A 448 -6.25 -35.02 26.85
N ASN A 449 -5.11 -35.09 26.18
CA ASN A 449 -3.97 -35.94 26.52
C ASN A 449 -3.56 -35.74 28.00
N ARG A 450 -3.97 -36.66 28.88
CA ARG A 450 -3.47 -36.77 30.25
C ARG A 450 -2.11 -37.45 30.23
N LEU A 451 -1.03 -36.66 30.23
CA LEU A 451 0.30 -37.15 30.56
C LEU A 451 0.32 -37.70 31.99
N THR A 452 0.79 -38.94 32.09
CA THR A 452 1.00 -39.71 33.31
C THR A 452 2.08 -39.08 34.20
N LYS A 453 1.77 -38.91 35.49
CA LYS A 453 2.76 -38.56 36.54
C LYS A 453 3.58 -39.81 36.92
N PRO A 454 4.89 -39.71 37.12
CA PRO A 454 5.69 -40.82 37.63
C PRO A 454 5.48 -41.00 39.14
N SER A 455 5.30 -42.26 39.54
CA SER A 455 5.17 -42.73 40.92
C SER A 455 6.53 -42.77 41.61
N VAL A 456 6.69 -41.97 42.67
CA VAL A 456 7.86 -42.02 43.56
C VAL A 456 7.65 -43.13 44.59
N ARG A 457 8.40 -44.22 44.43
CA ARG A 457 8.45 -45.34 45.38
C ARG A 457 9.45 -45.02 46.49
N ASN A 458 8.94 -44.81 47.71
CA ASN A 458 9.75 -44.73 48.92
C ASN A 458 10.43 -46.08 49.21
N SER A 459 11.77 -46.09 49.18
CA SER A 459 12.61 -47.14 49.73
C SER A 459 13.18 -46.66 51.07
N LYS A 460 12.73 -47.26 52.16
CA LYS A 460 13.33 -47.13 53.50
C LYS A 460 14.57 -48.01 53.54
N TYR A 461 15.74 -47.42 53.70
CA TYR A 461 16.94 -48.12 54.14
C TYR A 461 16.94 -48.23 55.67
N HIS A 462 17.07 -49.46 56.14
CA HIS A 462 17.29 -49.85 57.52
C HIS A 462 18.81 -49.94 57.73
N VAL A 463 19.34 -49.23 58.73
CA VAL A 463 20.74 -49.31 59.17
C VAL A 463 20.80 -50.25 60.38
N PRO A 464 21.75 -51.20 60.44
CA PRO A 464 21.89 -52.07 61.60
C PRO A 464 22.78 -51.43 62.67
N HIS A 465 22.37 -51.54 63.93
CA HIS A 465 23.23 -51.63 65.10
C HIS A 465 22.55 -52.46 66.18
#